data_AF-A0A821YTH5-F1
#
_entry.id   AF-A0A821YTH5-F1
#
_cell.length_a   1.000
_cell.length_b   1.000
_cell.length_c   1.000
_cell.angle_alpha   90.00
_cell.angle_beta   90.00
_cell.angle_gamma   90.00
#
_symmetry.space_group_name_H-M   'P 1'
#
loop_
_entity.id
_entity.type
_entity.pdbx_description
1 polymer ?
#
loop_
_entity_poly.entity_id
_entity_poly.type
_entity_poly.pdbx_seq_one_letter_code
_entity_poly.pdbx_strand_id
1 'polypeptide(L)'
;MMNKVDPTQSTPPVVVVVDASTHNESEKSNRDFSPDIEQDKTLALKMQYVNNAIDEIGFTSYQLKLFFLNGFGYAVDSLLILLNALTQPQVALQYKPSISKAQTMALGVGLLFGALFWGAGADVIGRKYAFNITLFWCAIFATIAGASPNYIAVCVFIALLAFGGGGNLILDTAVYLEFLPGKYQWSLTFMAAWWGVGQMVAGLVAWPFL
;
A
#
# COMPACT_ATOMS: atom_id res chain seq x y z
N MET A 1 26.38 -42.01 11.48
CA MET A 1 25.46 -41.62 12.57
C MET A 1 25.25 -40.11 12.48
N MET A 2 24.22 -39.69 11.76
CA MET A 2 23.87 -38.28 11.53
C MET A 2 23.21 -37.73 12.80
N ASN A 3 23.87 -36.77 13.43
CA ASN A 3 23.36 -36.07 14.60
C ASN A 3 22.40 -34.96 14.11
N LYS A 4 21.19 -34.92 14.67
CA LYS A 4 20.16 -33.92 14.37
C LYS A 4 20.63 -32.55 14.88
N VAL A 5 20.48 -31.51 14.06
CA VAL A 5 20.66 -30.11 14.44
C VAL A 5 19.27 -29.49 14.62
N ASP A 6 18.98 -29.05 15.84
CA ASP A 6 17.74 -28.35 16.23
C ASP A 6 17.62 -26.97 15.54
N PRO A 7 16.40 -26.52 15.16
CA PRO A 7 16.19 -25.30 14.39
C PRO A 7 15.94 -24.02 15.23
N THR A 8 16.49 -23.88 16.44
CA THR A 8 16.30 -22.69 17.29
C THR A 8 17.51 -21.76 17.35
N GLN A 9 18.19 -21.53 16.23
CA GLN A 9 19.12 -20.39 16.13
C GLN A 9 18.34 -19.12 15.80
N SER A 10 17.85 -18.49 16.86
CA SER A 10 17.55 -17.06 16.88
C SER A 10 18.80 -16.30 16.42
N THR A 11 18.66 -15.55 15.34
CA THR A 11 19.63 -14.55 14.90
C THR A 11 20.07 -13.67 16.08
N PRO A 12 21.38 -13.41 16.26
CA PRO A 12 21.88 -12.70 17.43
C PRO A 12 21.40 -11.23 17.43
N PRO A 13 21.25 -10.61 18.61
CA PRO A 13 20.89 -9.20 18.71
C PRO A 13 22.02 -8.33 18.13
N VAL A 14 21.65 -7.28 17.40
CA VAL A 14 22.58 -6.18 17.07
C VAL A 14 22.85 -5.42 18.37
N VAL A 15 23.86 -5.89 19.11
CA VAL A 15 24.40 -5.20 20.27
C VAL A 15 25.14 -3.97 19.73
N VAL A 16 24.58 -2.79 19.94
CA VAL A 16 25.34 -1.55 19.82
C VAL A 16 26.36 -1.55 20.95
N VAL A 17 27.57 -2.03 20.68
CA VAL A 17 28.69 -1.99 21.62
C VAL A 17 29.14 -0.54 21.73
N VAL A 18 28.70 0.14 22.79
CA VAL A 18 29.28 1.42 23.22
C VAL A 18 30.51 1.08 24.04
N ASP A 19 31.69 1.24 23.44
CA ASP A 19 32.98 0.97 24.07
C ASP A 19 33.24 1.91 25.26
N ALA A 20 33.76 1.36 26.35
CA ALA A 20 33.83 1.96 27.69
C ALA A 20 35.21 2.60 27.96
N SER A 21 35.71 3.45 27.07
CA SER A 21 37.09 3.96 27.13
C SER A 21 37.26 5.49 27.16
N THR A 22 36.22 6.27 27.47
CA THR A 22 36.33 7.75 27.59
C THR A 22 35.95 8.22 28.99
N HIS A 23 36.78 7.88 29.98
CA HIS A 23 36.47 8.04 31.40
C HIS A 23 36.84 9.41 32.02
N ASN A 24 37.19 10.45 31.26
CA ASN A 24 37.72 11.71 31.84
C ASN A 24 37.15 13.04 31.31
N GLU A 25 36.06 13.03 30.53
CA GLU A 25 35.33 14.26 30.15
C GLU A 25 33.92 14.36 30.78
N SER A 26 33.62 13.44 31.69
CA SER A 26 32.28 13.08 32.18
C SER A 26 31.65 14.03 33.22
N GLU A 27 32.31 15.12 33.67
CA GLU A 27 31.70 16.03 34.65
C GLU A 27 31.22 17.38 34.10
N LYS A 28 31.69 17.83 32.94
CA LYS A 28 31.26 19.12 32.36
C LYS A 28 30.27 19.01 31.20
N SER A 29 30.14 17.82 30.61
CA SER A 29 29.17 17.53 29.54
C SER A 29 27.90 16.85 30.05
N ASN A 30 27.56 17.03 31.33
CA ASN A 30 26.35 16.46 31.93
C ASN A 30 25.18 17.46 32.02
N ARG A 31 25.30 18.65 31.40
CA ARG A 31 24.25 19.69 31.44
C ARG A 31 23.67 20.09 30.09
N ASP A 32 24.13 19.50 28.98
CA ASP A 32 23.63 19.78 27.63
C ASP A 32 23.46 18.52 26.76
N PHE A 33 23.60 17.32 27.32
CA PHE A 33 23.44 16.08 26.55
C PHE A 33 21.96 15.68 26.46
N SER A 34 21.32 16.30 25.47
CA SER A 34 19.99 16.15 24.88
C SER A 34 19.01 15.13 25.50
N PRO A 35 17.80 15.56 25.92
CA PRO A 35 16.67 14.66 26.24
C PRO A 35 16.28 13.73 25.07
N ASP A 36 16.75 14.00 23.85
CA ASP A 36 16.45 13.23 22.64
C ASP A 36 16.93 11.77 22.70
N ILE A 37 18.08 11.48 23.33
CA ILE A 37 18.65 10.12 23.37
C ILE A 37 17.92 9.21 24.39
N GLU A 38 17.44 9.79 25.48
CA GLU A 38 16.63 9.07 26.48
C GLU A 38 15.19 8.88 25.99
N GLN A 39 14.67 9.84 25.23
CA GLN A 39 13.39 9.74 24.55
C GLN A 39 13.43 8.66 23.45
N ASP A 40 14.52 8.54 22.68
CA ASP A 40 14.73 7.47 21.70
C ASP A 40 14.77 6.07 22.34
N LYS A 41 15.48 5.91 23.46
CA LYS A 41 15.48 4.64 24.21
C LYS A 41 14.08 4.30 24.75
N THR A 42 13.36 5.28 25.26
CA THR A 42 12.01 5.09 25.80
C THR A 42 11.01 4.75 24.69
N LEU A 43 11.13 5.36 23.51
CA LEU A 43 10.34 5.07 22.32
C LEU A 43 10.63 3.66 21.79
N ALA A 44 11.90 3.27 21.70
CA ALA A 44 12.29 1.93 21.29
C ALA A 44 11.74 0.84 22.22
N LEU A 45 11.77 1.07 23.54
CA LEU A 45 11.18 0.16 24.52
C LEU A 45 9.66 0.09 24.37
N LYS A 46 8.98 1.22 24.19
CA LYS A 46 7.52 1.25 23.96
C LYS A 46 7.14 0.52 22.67
N MET A 47 7.89 0.71 21.58
CA MET A 47 7.70 -0.03 20.32
C MET A 47 7.90 -1.53 20.51
N GLN A 48 8.89 -1.94 21.32
CA GLN A 48 9.09 -3.36 21.67
C GLN A 48 7.91 -3.93 22.46
N TYR A 49 7.39 -3.22 23.46
CA TYR A 49 6.20 -3.68 24.19
C TYR A 49 4.97 -3.82 23.28
N VAL A 50 4.78 -2.88 22.35
CA VAL A 50 3.69 -2.94 21.35
C VAL A 50 3.86 -4.13 20.40
N ASN A 51 5.06 -4.34 19.86
CA ASN A 51 5.34 -5.49 18.99
C ASN A 51 5.16 -6.81 19.73
N ASN A 52 5.62 -6.90 20.99
CA ASN A 52 5.45 -8.09 21.82
C ASN A 52 3.97 -8.38 22.09
N ALA A 53 3.16 -7.35 22.36
CA ALA A 53 1.72 -7.51 22.53
C ALA A 53 1.02 -7.95 21.22
N ILE A 54 1.44 -7.42 20.07
CA ILE A 54 0.93 -7.84 18.75
C ILE A 54 1.32 -9.30 18.45
N ASP A 55 2.53 -9.71 18.79
CA ASP A 55 3.00 -11.08 18.63
C ASP A 55 2.29 -12.05 19.60
N GLU A 56 1.91 -11.59 20.80
CA GLU A 56 1.14 -12.36 21.79
C GLU A 56 -0.32 -12.58 21.36
N ILE A 57 -0.93 -11.61 20.67
CA ILE A 57 -2.30 -11.73 20.10
C ILE A 57 -2.37 -12.81 18.99
N GLY A 58 -1.28 -13.01 18.25
CA GLY A 58 -1.20 -14.00 17.17
C GLY A 58 -2.15 -13.75 15.99
N PHE A 59 -2.33 -14.77 15.14
CA PHE A 59 -3.17 -14.68 13.94
C PHE A 59 -4.64 -14.94 14.28
N THR A 60 -5.43 -13.88 14.43
CA THR A 60 -6.86 -13.95 14.73
C THR A 60 -7.70 -13.91 13.44
N SER A 61 -8.96 -14.34 13.49
CA SER A 61 -9.90 -14.27 12.36
C SER A 61 -10.13 -12.85 11.83
N TYR A 62 -9.78 -11.82 12.60
CA TYR A 62 -9.80 -10.43 12.16
C TYR A 62 -8.76 -10.15 11.08
N GLN A 63 -7.53 -10.65 11.23
CA GLN A 63 -6.46 -10.52 10.24
C GLN A 63 -6.83 -11.20 8.93
N LEU A 64 -7.52 -12.34 8.99
CA LEU A 64 -8.03 -13.01 7.79
C LEU A 64 -9.12 -12.18 7.09
N LYS A 65 -10.04 -11.55 7.82
CA LYS A 65 -11.00 -10.60 7.24
C LYS A 65 -10.28 -9.40 6.60
N LEU A 66 -9.24 -8.89 7.26
CA LEU A 66 -8.44 -7.77 6.75
C LEU A 66 -7.66 -8.15 5.50
N PHE A 67 -7.12 -9.37 5.45
CA PHE A 67 -6.45 -9.92 4.26
C PHE A 67 -7.38 -9.99 3.06
N PHE A 68 -8.61 -10.48 3.22
CA PHE A 68 -9.58 -10.51 2.12
C PHE A 68 -10.07 -9.12 1.72
N LEU A 69 -10.29 -8.22 2.67
CA LEU A 69 -10.72 -6.85 2.40
C LEU A 69 -9.66 -6.07 1.60
N ASN A 70 -8.41 -6.14 2.06
CA ASN A 70 -7.29 -5.46 1.45
C ASN A 70 -6.85 -6.12 0.14
N GLY A 71 -6.88 -7.45 0.11
CA GLY A 71 -6.75 -8.22 -1.12
C GLY A 71 -7.73 -7.68 -2.15
N PHE A 72 -9.03 -7.66 -1.85
CA PHE A 72 -10.05 -7.15 -2.77
C PHE A 72 -9.73 -5.76 -3.33
N GLY A 73 -9.29 -4.81 -2.49
CA GLY A 73 -8.79 -3.51 -2.92
C GLY A 73 -7.66 -3.63 -3.95
N TYR A 74 -6.67 -4.46 -3.66
CA TYR A 74 -5.55 -4.74 -4.55
C TYR A 74 -5.95 -5.38 -5.90
N ALA A 75 -7.00 -6.20 -5.97
CA ALA A 75 -7.52 -6.69 -7.27
C ALA A 75 -8.23 -5.58 -8.01
N VAL A 76 -9.01 -4.77 -7.31
CA VAL A 76 -9.75 -3.68 -7.95
C VAL A 76 -8.76 -2.69 -8.57
N ASP A 77 -7.66 -2.38 -7.89
CA ASP A 77 -6.61 -1.52 -8.43
C ASP A 77 -5.98 -2.10 -9.70
N SER A 78 -5.63 -3.39 -9.69
CA SER A 78 -5.08 -4.04 -10.88
C SER A 78 -6.11 -4.11 -12.02
N LEU A 79 -7.36 -4.42 -11.69
CA LEU A 79 -8.49 -4.47 -12.61
C LEU A 79 -8.73 -3.12 -13.29
N LEU A 80 -8.71 -2.01 -12.56
CA LEU A 80 -8.90 -0.67 -13.12
C LEU A 80 -7.80 -0.29 -14.12
N ILE A 81 -6.53 -0.64 -13.83
CA ILE A 81 -5.41 -0.40 -14.74
C ILE A 81 -5.57 -1.24 -16.02
N LEU A 82 -5.95 -2.51 -15.91
CA LEU A 82 -6.14 -3.38 -17.06
C LEU A 82 -7.34 -2.97 -17.90
N LEU A 83 -8.48 -2.69 -17.27
CA LEU A 83 -9.69 -2.25 -17.97
C LEU A 83 -9.42 -0.98 -18.77
N ASN A 84 -8.66 -0.04 -18.20
CA ASN A 84 -8.21 1.12 -18.95
C ASN A 84 -7.42 0.71 -20.20
N ALA A 85 -6.44 -0.19 -20.08
CA ALA A 85 -5.65 -0.66 -21.23
C ALA A 85 -6.49 -1.39 -22.30
N LEU A 86 -7.45 -2.23 -21.90
CA LEU A 86 -8.33 -2.97 -22.81
C LEU A 86 -9.34 -2.05 -23.52
N THR A 87 -9.77 -0.99 -22.86
CA THR A 87 -10.78 -0.05 -23.41
C THR A 87 -10.19 0.96 -24.40
N GLN A 88 -8.88 1.25 -24.30
CA GLN A 88 -8.18 2.17 -25.21
C GLN A 88 -8.40 1.94 -26.71
N PRO A 89 -8.21 0.72 -27.27
CA PRO A 89 -8.43 0.49 -28.70
C PRO A 89 -9.88 0.77 -29.13
N GLN A 90 -10.86 0.37 -28.33
CA GLN A 90 -12.29 0.58 -28.64
C GLN A 90 -12.66 2.07 -28.63
N VAL A 91 -12.18 2.80 -27.62
CA VAL A 91 -12.36 4.26 -27.52
C VAL A 91 -11.68 4.98 -28.70
N ALA A 92 -10.51 4.51 -29.13
CA ALA A 92 -9.81 5.07 -30.28
C ALA A 92 -10.58 4.86 -31.60
N LEU A 93 -11.24 3.72 -31.77
CA LEU A 93 -12.08 3.44 -32.95
C LEU A 93 -13.33 4.33 -33.00
N GLN A 94 -13.99 4.53 -31.86
CA GLN A 94 -15.24 5.30 -31.79
C GLN A 94 -15.00 6.81 -31.96
N TYR A 95 -14.03 7.36 -31.25
CA TYR A 95 -13.81 8.81 -31.20
C TYR A 95 -12.72 9.34 -32.14
N LYS A 96 -11.91 8.44 -32.74
CA LYS A 96 -10.80 8.78 -33.67
C LYS A 96 -9.95 9.97 -33.17
N PRO A 97 -9.36 9.87 -31.97
CA PRO A 97 -8.68 10.99 -31.35
C PRO A 97 -7.40 11.40 -32.09
N SER A 98 -7.11 12.70 -32.13
CA SER A 98 -5.87 13.22 -32.70
C SER A 98 -4.62 12.79 -31.91
N ILE A 99 -4.78 12.45 -30.63
CA ILE A 99 -3.72 11.94 -29.75
C ILE A 99 -4.16 10.60 -29.17
N SER A 100 -3.69 9.50 -29.77
CA SER A 100 -4.05 8.13 -29.37
C SER A 100 -3.56 7.74 -27.96
N LYS A 101 -2.52 8.42 -27.43
CA LYS A 101 -1.93 8.10 -26.11
C LYS A 101 -2.43 8.98 -24.95
N ALA A 102 -3.37 9.89 -25.20
CA ALA A 102 -3.84 10.84 -24.18
C ALA A 102 -4.45 10.14 -22.96
N GLN A 103 -5.15 9.03 -23.16
CA GLN A 103 -5.75 8.24 -22.08
C GLN A 103 -4.70 7.61 -21.14
N THR A 104 -3.58 7.09 -21.67
CA THR A 104 -2.49 6.54 -20.85
C THR A 104 -1.78 7.64 -20.07
N MET A 105 -1.57 8.80 -20.71
CA MET A 105 -0.96 9.95 -20.05
C MET A 105 -1.85 10.48 -18.92
N ALA A 106 -3.16 10.58 -19.15
CA ALA A 106 -4.13 10.96 -18.14
C ALA A 106 -4.14 10.00 -16.93
N LEU A 107 -4.09 8.69 -17.18
CA LEU A 107 -3.95 7.68 -16.13
C LEU A 107 -2.65 7.90 -15.33
N GLY A 108 -1.51 8.05 -16.00
CA GLY A 108 -0.22 8.23 -15.33
C GLY A 108 -0.15 9.51 -14.48
N VAL A 109 -0.69 10.61 -14.99
CA VAL A 109 -0.79 11.88 -14.26
C VAL A 109 -1.70 11.73 -13.04
N GLY A 110 -2.87 11.11 -13.20
CA GLY A 110 -3.80 10.86 -12.09
C GLY A 110 -3.16 10.00 -11.00
N LEU A 111 -2.49 8.90 -11.37
CA LEU A 111 -1.78 8.03 -10.42
C LEU A 111 -0.69 8.78 -9.65
N LEU A 112 0.09 9.63 -10.34
CA LEU A 112 1.16 10.41 -9.72
C LEU A 112 0.61 11.37 -8.66
N PHE A 113 -0.37 12.20 -9.02
CA PHE A 113 -0.96 13.15 -8.08
C PHE A 113 -1.75 12.46 -6.97
N GLY A 114 -2.40 11.33 -7.28
CA GLY A 114 -3.12 10.50 -6.33
C GLY A 114 -2.20 9.94 -5.25
N ALA A 115 -1.08 9.34 -5.65
CA ALA A 115 -0.10 8.79 -4.70
C ALA A 115 0.48 9.86 -3.78
N LEU A 116 0.78 11.06 -4.30
CA LEU A 116 1.31 12.16 -3.49
C LEU A 116 0.27 12.70 -2.51
N PHE A 117 -0.95 12.95 -2.96
CA PHE A 117 -2.00 13.54 -2.14
C PHE A 117 -2.50 12.56 -1.07
N TRP A 118 -2.83 11.33 -1.46
CA TRP A 118 -3.36 10.33 -0.53
C TRP A 118 -2.27 9.72 0.34
N GLY A 119 -1.02 9.64 -0.13
CA GLY A 119 0.11 9.20 0.69
C GLY A 119 0.30 10.07 1.92
N ALA A 120 0.35 11.40 1.75
CA ALA A 120 0.42 12.34 2.88
C ALA A 120 -0.93 12.50 3.60
N GLY A 121 -2.04 12.50 2.86
CA GLY A 121 -3.38 12.68 3.41
C GLY A 121 -3.84 11.53 4.31
N ALA A 122 -3.34 10.31 4.06
CA ALA A 122 -3.63 9.12 4.86
C ALA A 122 -3.13 9.23 6.30
N ASP A 123 -1.99 9.90 6.49
CA ASP A 123 -1.40 10.10 7.82
C ASP A 123 -2.19 11.13 8.65
N VAL A 124 -2.92 12.05 8.00
CA VAL A 124 -3.71 13.10 8.67
C VAL A 124 -5.16 12.68 8.92
N ILE A 125 -5.83 12.10 7.92
CA ILE A 125 -7.28 11.78 7.95
C ILE A 125 -7.52 10.42 8.63
N GLY A 126 -6.49 9.58 8.71
CA GLY A 126 -6.57 8.21 9.21
C GLY A 126 -6.83 7.21 8.08
N ARG A 127 -6.05 6.12 8.09
CA ARG A 127 -5.93 5.21 6.95
C ARG A 127 -7.21 4.45 6.58
N LYS A 128 -8.05 4.11 7.58
CA LYS A 128 -9.36 3.47 7.34
C LYS A 128 -10.33 4.36 6.57
N TYR A 129 -10.35 5.66 6.85
CA TYR A 129 -11.24 6.59 6.16
C TYR A 129 -10.69 6.93 4.79
N ALA A 130 -9.38 7.15 4.68
CA ALA A 130 -8.70 7.36 3.41
C ALA A 130 -9.01 6.22 2.43
N PHE A 131 -8.87 4.96 2.86
CA PHE A 131 -9.15 3.78 2.05
C PHE A 131 -10.59 3.71 1.52
N ASN A 132 -11.58 3.93 2.39
CA ASN A 132 -12.99 3.86 1.96
C ASN A 132 -13.37 5.02 1.03
N ILE A 133 -12.80 6.22 1.25
CA ILE A 133 -13.06 7.39 0.40
C ILE A 133 -12.46 7.18 -0.99
N THR A 134 -11.23 6.68 -1.09
CA THR A 134 -10.59 6.41 -2.38
C THR A 134 -11.32 5.34 -3.17
N LEU A 135 -11.79 4.26 -2.51
CA LEU A 135 -12.63 3.24 -3.14
C LEU A 135 -13.95 3.80 -3.69
N PHE A 136 -14.66 4.58 -2.88
CA PHE A 136 -15.93 5.19 -3.29
C PHE A 136 -15.73 6.18 -4.45
N TRP A 137 -14.64 6.95 -4.39
CA TRP A 137 -14.22 7.85 -5.47
C TRP A 137 -13.98 7.08 -6.77
N CYS A 138 -13.16 6.02 -6.74
CA CYS A 138 -12.92 5.17 -7.89
C CYS A 138 -14.21 4.58 -8.47
N ALA A 139 -15.13 4.11 -7.64
CA ALA A 139 -16.39 3.52 -8.10
C ALA A 139 -17.26 4.55 -8.87
N ILE A 140 -17.36 5.78 -8.35
CA ILE A 140 -18.11 6.86 -9.02
C ILE A 140 -17.47 7.20 -10.37
N PHE A 141 -16.16 7.49 -10.38
CA PHE A 141 -15.50 7.93 -11.60
C PHE A 141 -15.35 6.81 -12.63
N ALA A 142 -15.25 5.55 -12.22
CA ALA A 142 -15.30 4.40 -13.14
C ALA A 142 -16.64 4.34 -13.88
N THR A 143 -17.74 4.49 -13.13
CA THR A 143 -19.10 4.47 -13.69
C THR A 143 -19.33 5.63 -14.66
N ILE A 144 -18.88 6.83 -14.28
CA ILE A 144 -19.00 8.03 -15.13
C ILE A 144 -18.11 7.93 -16.37
N ALA A 145 -16.90 7.38 -16.25
CA ALA A 145 -16.00 7.17 -17.39
C ALA A 145 -16.62 6.24 -18.44
N GLY A 146 -17.33 5.19 -18.01
CA GLY A 146 -18.05 4.27 -18.92
C GLY A 146 -19.21 4.91 -19.67
N ALA A 147 -19.87 5.92 -19.10
CA ALA A 147 -20.99 6.63 -19.72
C ALA A 147 -20.59 7.91 -20.49
N SER A 148 -19.29 8.12 -20.72
CA SER A 148 -18.79 9.40 -21.21
C SER A 148 -19.08 9.64 -22.70
N PRO A 149 -19.51 10.86 -23.10
CA PRO A 149 -19.95 11.16 -24.46
C PRO A 149 -18.83 11.66 -25.40
N ASN A 150 -17.63 11.95 -24.87
CA ASN A 150 -16.54 12.59 -25.60
C ASN A 150 -15.18 12.04 -25.17
N TYR A 151 -14.21 11.99 -26.10
CA TYR A 151 -12.84 11.52 -25.80
C TYR A 151 -12.12 12.32 -24.70
N ILE A 152 -12.29 13.64 -24.68
CA ILE A 152 -11.69 14.49 -23.65
C ILE A 152 -12.30 14.17 -22.28
N ALA A 153 -13.62 13.94 -22.23
CA ALA A 153 -14.30 13.58 -21.00
C ALA A 153 -13.83 12.22 -20.48
N VAL A 154 -13.68 11.21 -21.35
CA VAL A 154 -13.06 9.91 -21.02
C VAL A 154 -11.70 10.12 -20.33
N CYS A 155 -10.82 10.92 -20.94
CA CYS A 155 -9.48 11.16 -20.40
C CYS A 155 -9.50 11.85 -19.03
N VAL A 156 -10.36 12.86 -18.84
CA VAL A 156 -10.49 13.57 -17.56
C VAL A 156 -11.04 12.65 -16.48
N PHE A 157 -12.08 11.86 -16.76
CA PHE A 157 -12.64 10.93 -15.79
C PHE A 157 -11.65 9.81 -15.43
N ILE A 158 -10.83 9.36 -16.39
CA ILE A 158 -9.77 8.39 -16.13
C ILE A 158 -8.66 9.00 -15.27
N ALA A 159 -8.30 10.28 -15.46
CA ALA A 159 -7.37 10.96 -14.57
C ALA A 159 -7.93 11.06 -13.13
N LEU A 160 -9.22 11.38 -12.98
CA LEU A 160 -9.89 11.45 -11.68
C LEU A 160 -10.05 10.09 -11.01
N LEU A 161 -10.34 9.05 -11.79
CA LEU A 161 -10.33 7.66 -11.34
C LEU A 161 -8.92 7.27 -10.85
N ALA A 162 -7.90 7.52 -11.67
CA ALA A 162 -6.51 7.21 -11.36
C ALA A 162 -5.99 7.96 -10.13
N PHE A 163 -6.52 9.15 -9.85
CA PHE A 163 -6.23 9.87 -8.62
C PHE A 163 -6.67 9.09 -7.36
N GLY A 164 -7.84 8.44 -7.39
CA GLY A 164 -8.27 7.57 -6.29
C GLY A 164 -7.46 6.26 -6.25
N GLY A 165 -7.22 5.64 -7.41
CA GLY A 165 -6.49 4.36 -7.51
C GLY A 165 -5.03 4.47 -7.08
N GLY A 166 -4.37 5.60 -7.37
CA GLY A 166 -2.99 5.85 -6.96
C GLY A 166 -2.81 5.91 -5.43
N GLY A 167 -3.81 6.44 -4.73
CA GLY A 167 -3.84 6.40 -3.27
C GLY A 167 -4.12 5.00 -2.72
N ASN A 168 -5.06 4.29 -3.34
CA ASN A 168 -5.47 2.96 -2.90
C ASN A 168 -4.30 1.95 -2.93
N LEU A 169 -3.46 2.00 -3.96
CA LEU A 169 -2.27 1.15 -4.09
C LEU A 169 -1.32 1.23 -2.89
N ILE A 170 -1.13 2.43 -2.34
CA ILE A 170 -0.26 2.66 -1.18
C ILE A 170 -1.00 2.33 0.12
N LEU A 171 -2.23 2.82 0.25
CA LEU A 171 -3.08 2.62 1.42
C LEU A 171 -3.34 1.16 1.71
N ASP A 172 -3.50 0.33 0.68
CA ASP A 172 -3.78 -1.08 0.83
C ASP A 172 -2.67 -1.77 1.64
N THR A 173 -1.45 -1.71 1.13
CA THR A 173 -0.30 -2.35 1.81
C THR A 173 -0.02 -1.72 3.18
N ALA A 174 -0.21 -0.40 3.30
CA ALA A 174 0.07 0.35 4.52
C ALA A 174 -0.90 0.01 5.67
N VAL A 175 -2.22 -0.07 5.39
CA VAL A 175 -3.24 -0.50 6.36
C VAL A 175 -2.98 -1.94 6.77
N TYR A 176 -2.70 -2.83 5.82
CA TYR A 176 -2.49 -4.24 6.15
C TYR A 176 -1.29 -4.44 7.07
N LEU A 177 -0.17 -3.75 6.82
CA LEU A 177 1.04 -3.85 7.63
C LEU A 177 0.90 -3.30 9.05
N GLU A 178 0.01 -2.33 9.30
CA GLU A 178 -0.23 -1.79 10.65
C GLU A 178 -0.89 -2.79 11.60
N PHE A 179 -1.71 -3.69 11.06
CA PHE A 179 -2.46 -4.65 11.84
C PHE A 179 -1.86 -6.07 11.79
N LEU A 180 -0.74 -6.25 11.07
CA LEU A 180 -0.11 -7.54 10.88
C LEU A 180 1.03 -7.76 11.88
N PRO A 181 1.05 -8.89 12.62
CA PRO A 181 2.19 -9.26 13.44
C PRO A 181 3.43 -9.50 12.57
N GLY A 182 4.59 -9.06 13.03
CA GLY A 182 5.85 -9.16 12.29
C GLY A 182 6.17 -10.59 11.82
N LYS A 183 5.73 -11.60 12.59
CA LYS A 183 5.88 -13.02 12.28
C LYS A 183 5.12 -13.49 11.02
N TYR A 184 4.06 -12.80 10.60
CA TYR A 184 3.19 -13.20 9.48
C TYR A 184 3.36 -12.33 8.23
N GLN A 185 4.45 -11.59 8.11
CA GLN A 185 4.77 -10.77 6.93
C GLN A 185 4.78 -11.56 5.61
N TRP A 186 4.98 -12.89 5.65
CA TRP A 186 4.86 -13.76 4.47
C TRP A 186 3.47 -13.73 3.81
N SER A 187 2.42 -13.35 4.54
CA SER A 187 1.08 -13.16 3.98
C SER A 187 1.03 -12.06 2.91
N LEU A 188 1.95 -11.10 2.94
CA LEU A 188 2.10 -10.07 1.92
C LEU A 188 2.45 -10.68 0.55
N THR A 189 3.17 -11.81 0.52
CA THR A 189 3.45 -12.54 -0.72
C THR A 189 2.18 -13.13 -1.33
N PHE A 190 1.24 -13.61 -0.51
CA PHE A 190 -0.06 -14.06 -0.99
C PHE A 190 -0.94 -12.91 -1.48
N MET A 191 -0.72 -11.70 -0.96
CA MET A 191 -1.39 -10.49 -1.45
C MET A 191 -1.06 -10.20 -2.92
N ALA A 192 0.17 -10.50 -3.36
CA ALA A 192 0.55 -10.37 -4.77
C ALA A 192 -0.25 -11.30 -5.71
N ALA A 193 -0.70 -12.47 -5.24
CA ALA A 193 -1.55 -13.35 -6.04
C ALA A 193 -2.88 -12.68 -6.41
N TRP A 194 -3.37 -11.80 -5.53
CA TRP A 194 -4.61 -11.09 -5.71
C TRP A 194 -4.55 -10.07 -6.87
N TRP A 195 -3.36 -9.55 -7.18
CA TRP A 195 -3.14 -8.74 -8.39
C TRP A 195 -3.51 -9.52 -9.66
N GLY A 196 -3.06 -10.77 -9.75
CA GLY A 196 -3.37 -11.66 -10.88
C GLY A 196 -4.86 -12.01 -10.96
N VAL A 197 -5.52 -12.20 -9.81
CA VAL A 197 -6.97 -12.43 -9.76
C VAL A 197 -7.74 -11.25 -10.34
N GLY A 198 -7.38 -10.01 -9.98
CA GLY A 198 -8.02 -8.81 -10.54
C GLY A 198 -7.87 -8.72 -12.06
N GLN A 199 -6.68 -9.00 -12.58
CA GLN A 199 -6.40 -9.01 -14.01
C GLN A 199 -7.19 -10.10 -14.75
N MET A 200 -7.27 -11.31 -14.15
CA MET A 200 -8.05 -12.42 -14.70
C MET A 200 -9.53 -12.05 -14.82
N VAL A 201 -10.11 -11.46 -13.77
CA VAL A 201 -11.52 -11.03 -13.78
C VAL A 201 -11.75 -9.95 -14.84
N ALA A 202 -10.88 -8.95 -14.94
CA ALA A 202 -10.98 -7.91 -15.96
C ALA A 202 -10.93 -8.51 -17.37
N GLY A 203 -10.01 -9.43 -17.63
CA GLY A 203 -9.90 -10.13 -18.91
C GLY A 203 -11.15 -10.95 -19.25
N LEU A 204 -11.67 -11.74 -18.30
CA LEU A 204 -12.87 -12.55 -18.49
C LEU A 204 -14.12 -11.69 -18.76
N VAL A 205 -14.25 -10.56 -18.08
CA VAL A 205 -15.37 -9.63 -18.29
C VAL A 205 -15.23 -8.87 -19.62
N ALA A 206 -14.02 -8.48 -20.00
CA ALA A 206 -13.78 -7.75 -21.24
C ALA A 206 -13.84 -8.64 -22.49
N TRP A 207 -13.52 -9.94 -22.38
CA TRP A 207 -13.51 -10.90 -23.48
C TRP A 207 -14.74 -10.87 -24.40
N PRO A 208 -16.00 -10.89 -23.89
CA PRO A 208 -17.18 -10.81 -24.76
C PRO A 208 -17.38 -9.46 -25.47
N PHE A 209 -16.66 -8.40 -25.09
CA PHE A 209 -16.79 -7.05 -25.64
C PHE A 209 -15.64 -6.65 -26.58
N LEU A 210 -14.60 -7.47 -26.67
CA LEU A 210 -13.45 -7.26 -27.57
C LEU A 210 -13.70 -7.88 -28.94
#